data_AF-I7IPE0-F1
#
_entry.id   AF-I7IPE0-F1
#
_cell.length_a   1.000
_cell.length_b   1.000
_cell.length_c   1.000
_cell.angle_alpha   90.00
_cell.angle_beta   90.00
_cell.angle_gamma   90.00
#
_symmetry.space_group_name_H-M   'P 1'
#
loop_
_entity.id
_entity.type
_entity.pdbx_description
1 polymer ?
#
loop_
_entity_poly.entity_id
_entity_poly.type
_entity_poly.pdbx_seq_one_letter_code
_entity_poly.pdbx_strand_id
1 'polypeptide(L)'
;MDPKLEHCEVCSVDFATSNWKKKCEFCGKQCCKKCIIGRNSICEDCLFAQSTRQALSLQEDLDVKDTINSLLKDELKNKVGQVERFRQFLLEFDSLFVKDVIGDRTHLLMKIDFTNLENDMDQVIEKSVNNIRIVANELKSLYDARESTVSLISQLNEKILELESQNLELKNKISNIGDSSQSFEIADDFEVGILREQLETYKSRCDALEMQLLSSKRLESRSSTGIFLTAHNSHQRNARWWCCFKCPLFS
;
A
#
# COMPACT_ATOMS: atom_id res chain seq x y z
N MET A 1 35.15 -0.77 26.68
CA MET A 1 34.32 -1.04 25.50
C MET A 1 32.90 -1.17 25.98
N ASP A 2 32.08 -0.14 25.75
CA ASP A 2 30.68 -0.15 26.15
C ASP A 2 29.92 -1.23 25.36
N PRO A 3 29.06 -2.04 25.99
CA PRO A 3 28.22 -2.98 25.28
C PRO A 3 27.25 -2.19 24.39
N LYS A 4 27.24 -2.47 23.08
CA LYS A 4 26.22 -1.94 22.17
C LYS A 4 24.84 -2.36 22.70
N LEU A 5 24.06 -1.39 23.19
CA LEU A 5 22.65 -1.63 23.51
C LEU A 5 21.90 -1.87 22.19
N GLU A 6 21.17 -2.98 22.13
CA GLU A 6 20.28 -3.31 21.03
C GLU A 6 18.83 -3.20 21.51
N HIS A 7 17.92 -2.75 20.64
CA HIS A 7 16.51 -2.54 20.99
C HIS A 7 15.61 -3.62 20.40
N CYS A 8 14.51 -3.94 21.09
CA CYS A 8 13.48 -4.82 20.56
C CYS A 8 12.62 -4.09 19.52
N GLU A 9 12.42 -4.67 18.33
CA GLU A 9 11.64 -4.05 17.26
C GLU A 9 10.11 -4.20 17.41
N VAL A 10 9.65 -4.80 18.51
CA VAL A 10 8.22 -5.01 18.83
C VAL A 10 7.80 -4.13 20.01
N CYS A 11 8.57 -4.12 21.10
CA CYS A 11 8.25 -3.33 22.30
C CYS A 11 9.21 -2.14 22.55
N SER A 12 10.20 -1.93 21.68
CA SER A 12 11.18 -0.83 21.77
C SER A 12 12.00 -0.77 23.07
N VAL A 13 12.06 -1.88 23.83
CA VAL A 13 12.87 -1.97 25.06
C VAL A 13 14.30 -2.34 24.72
N ASP A 14 15.27 -1.61 25.29
CA ASP A 14 16.70 -1.88 25.15
C ASP A 14 17.16 -3.07 26.00
N PHE A 15 18.09 -3.87 25.47
CA PHE A 15 18.71 -4.98 26.18
C PHE A 15 20.21 -5.11 25.89
N ALA A 16 20.97 -5.50 26.91
CA ALA A 16 22.44 -5.47 26.88
C ALA A 16 23.11 -6.85 26.71
N THR A 17 22.34 -7.95 26.61
CA THR A 17 22.91 -9.32 26.63
C THR A 17 22.54 -10.15 25.41
N SER A 18 23.54 -10.79 24.80
CA SER A 18 23.42 -11.70 23.64
C SER A 18 22.41 -12.85 23.83
N ASN A 19 22.17 -13.29 25.06
CA ASN A 19 21.24 -14.38 25.40
C ASN A 19 19.75 -13.98 25.36
N TRP A 20 19.44 -12.70 25.16
CA TRP A 20 18.07 -12.17 25.11
C TRP A 20 17.60 -11.84 23.69
N LYS A 21 18.49 -12.07 22.71
CA LYS A 21 18.29 -11.81 21.29
C LYS A 21 17.72 -13.05 20.60
N LYS A 22 16.48 -12.96 20.13
CA LYS A 22 15.92 -13.94 19.18
C LYS A 22 15.35 -13.21 17.97
N LYS A 23 15.53 -13.78 16.79
CA LYS A 23 14.90 -13.29 15.56
C LYS A 23 13.58 -14.00 15.36
N CYS A 24 12.57 -13.27 14.94
CA CYS A 24 11.31 -13.87 14.51
C CYS A 24 11.55 -14.72 13.25
N GLU A 25 11.10 -15.97 13.23
CA GLU A 25 11.24 -16.84 12.04
C GLU A 25 10.44 -16.32 10.83
N PHE A 26 9.33 -15.63 11.08
CA PHE A 26 8.44 -15.12 10.02
C PHE A 26 8.85 -13.78 9.44
N CYS A 27 9.15 -12.77 10.27
CA CYS A 27 9.47 -11.42 9.80
C CYS A 27 10.94 -11.03 9.95
N GLY A 28 11.79 -11.89 10.52
CA GLY A 28 13.21 -11.62 10.73
C GLY A 28 13.53 -10.58 11.81
N LYS A 29 12.51 -9.91 12.37
CA LYS A 29 12.65 -8.84 13.37
C LYS A 29 13.38 -9.31 14.62
N GLN A 30 14.18 -8.41 15.19
CA GLN A 30 14.90 -8.67 16.43
C GLN A 30 14.00 -8.41 17.65
N CYS A 31 13.70 -9.48 18.38
CA CYS A 31 12.74 -9.45 19.47
C CYS A 31 13.39 -9.86 20.81
N CYS A 32 12.92 -9.23 21.89
CA CYS A 32 13.24 -9.68 23.23
C CYS A 32 12.53 -11.00 23.55
N LYS A 33 13.02 -11.74 24.55
CA LYS A 33 12.42 -13.01 24.99
C LYS A 33 10.94 -12.91 25.38
N LYS A 34 10.45 -11.74 25.81
CA LYS A 34 9.03 -11.54 26.16
C LYS A 34 8.12 -11.41 24.94
N CYS A 35 8.61 -10.79 23.86
CA CYS A 35 7.86 -10.60 22.62
C CYS A 35 7.92 -11.81 21.68
N ILE A 36 8.73 -12.82 22.02
CA ILE A 36 8.77 -14.10 21.33
C ILE A 36 7.87 -15.09 22.05
N ILE A 37 6.88 -15.61 21.34
CA ILE A 37 5.87 -16.52 21.87
C ILE A 37 6.10 -17.92 21.30
N GLY A 38 6.11 -18.92 22.19
CA GLY A 38 6.20 -20.34 21.82
C GLY A 38 7.61 -20.86 21.52
N ARG A 39 7.69 -22.13 21.10
CA ARG A 39 8.96 -22.81 20.77
C ARG A 39 9.55 -22.39 19.42
N ASN A 40 8.71 -21.90 18.50
CA ASN A 40 9.06 -21.61 17.11
C ASN A 40 9.53 -20.17 16.87
N SER A 41 10.01 -19.49 17.92
CA SER A 41 10.55 -18.13 17.85
C SER A 41 9.71 -17.15 17.00
N ILE A 42 8.39 -17.10 17.22
CA ILE A 42 7.47 -16.20 16.49
C ILE A 42 7.25 -14.93 17.33
N CYS A 43 7.31 -13.75 16.72
CA CYS A 43 6.98 -12.53 17.44
C CYS A 43 5.47 -12.36 17.61
N GLU A 44 5.08 -11.62 18.64
CA GLU A 44 3.69 -11.30 18.96
C GLU A 44 2.92 -10.70 17.76
N ASP A 45 3.52 -9.76 17.03
CA ASP A 45 2.93 -9.19 15.80
C ASP A 45 2.61 -10.26 14.74
N CYS A 46 3.55 -11.18 14.50
CA CYS A 46 3.38 -12.23 13.49
C CYS A 46 2.35 -13.27 13.94
N LEU A 47 2.32 -13.60 15.23
CA LEU A 47 1.33 -14.50 15.79
C LEU A 47 -0.07 -13.89 15.67
N PHE A 48 -0.22 -12.61 16.02
CA PHE A 48 -1.48 -11.88 15.90
C PHE A 48 -1.92 -11.74 14.44
N ALA A 49 -0.99 -11.45 13.53
CA ALA A 49 -1.28 -11.39 12.10
C ALA A 49 -1.73 -12.76 11.56
N GLN A 50 -1.11 -13.86 12.02
CA GLN A 50 -1.50 -15.21 11.62
C GLN A 50 -2.88 -15.59 12.16
N SER A 51 -3.17 -15.32 13.44
CA SER A 51 -4.49 -15.58 14.01
C SER A 51 -5.57 -14.73 13.37
N THR A 52 -5.27 -13.47 13.04
CA THR A 52 -6.20 -12.57 12.34
C THR A 52 -6.49 -13.09 10.93
N ARG A 53 -5.47 -13.52 10.17
CA ARG A 53 -5.67 -14.12 8.85
C ARG A 53 -6.48 -15.41 8.91
N GLN A 54 -6.24 -16.27 9.90
CA GLN A 54 -7.03 -17.48 10.10
C GLN A 54 -8.49 -17.16 10.46
N ALA A 55 -8.72 -16.17 11.33
CA ALA A 55 -10.06 -15.73 11.66
C ALA A 55 -10.81 -15.13 10.45
N LEU A 56 -10.12 -14.33 9.62
CA LEU A 56 -10.70 -13.79 8.38
C LEU A 56 -11.04 -14.89 7.38
N SER A 57 -10.14 -15.85 7.16
CA SER A 57 -10.42 -16.99 6.26
C SER A 57 -11.60 -17.84 6.76
N LEU A 58 -11.73 -18.05 8.07
CA LEU A 58 -12.89 -18.75 8.63
C LEU A 58 -14.19 -17.96 8.44
N GLN A 59 -14.13 -16.63 8.55
CA GLN A 59 -15.29 -15.78 8.30
C GLN A 59 -15.72 -15.84 6.83
N GLU A 60 -14.77 -15.79 5.90
CA GLU A 60 -15.04 -15.96 4.46
C GLU A 60 -15.71 -17.32 4.18
N ASP A 61 -15.22 -18.40 4.79
CA ASP A 61 -15.83 -19.73 4.65
C ASP A 61 -17.27 -19.80 5.22
N LEU A 62 -17.54 -19.09 6.31
CA LEU A 62 -18.89 -19.00 6.90
C LEU A 62 -19.84 -18.21 5.99
N ASP A 63 -19.40 -17.08 5.45
CA ASP A 63 -20.20 -16.24 4.56
C ASP A 63 -20.56 -16.99 3.26
N VAL A 64 -19.61 -17.78 2.72
CA VAL A 64 -19.87 -18.66 1.57
C VAL A 64 -20.89 -19.74 1.92
N LYS A 65 -20.78 -20.37 3.10
CA LYS A 65 -21.76 -21.37 3.56
C LYS A 65 -23.16 -20.78 3.71
N ASP A 66 -23.28 -19.59 4.26
CA ASP A 66 -24.57 -18.90 4.41
C ASP A 66 -25.18 -18.59 3.05
N THR A 67 -24.36 -18.17 2.09
CA THR A 67 -24.78 -17.95 0.70
C THR A 67 -25.29 -19.25 0.07
N ILE A 68 -24.54 -20.35 0.18
CA ILE A 68 -24.95 -21.67 -0.32
C ILE A 68 -26.26 -22.13 0.32
N ASN A 69 -26.40 -21.95 1.64
CA ASN A 69 -27.61 -22.35 2.36
C ASN A 69 -28.83 -21.54 1.92
N SER A 70 -28.67 -20.24 1.66
CA SER A 70 -29.74 -19.42 1.09
C SER A 70 -30.17 -19.94 -0.28
N LEU A 71 -29.21 -20.20 -1.18
CA LEU A 71 -29.49 -20.72 -2.52
C LEU A 71 -30.21 -22.08 -2.47
N LEU A 72 -29.77 -22.98 -1.58
CA LEU A 72 -30.41 -24.28 -1.39
C LEU A 72 -31.85 -24.16 -0.86
N LYS A 73 -32.10 -23.22 0.06
CA LYS A 73 -33.47 -22.95 0.56
C LYS A 73 -34.38 -22.43 -0.54
N ASP A 74 -33.88 -21.51 -1.37
CA ASP A 74 -34.65 -20.95 -2.47
C ASP A 74 -34.97 -22.01 -3.53
N GLU A 75 -34.00 -22.84 -3.90
CA GLU A 75 -34.22 -23.94 -4.84
C GLU A 75 -35.18 -24.99 -4.28
N LEU A 76 -35.07 -25.33 -2.99
CA LEU A 76 -36.01 -26.23 -2.32
C LEU A 76 -37.43 -25.67 -2.36
N LYS A 77 -37.60 -24.37 -2.07
CA LYS A 77 -38.90 -23.70 -2.14
C LYS A 77 -39.50 -23.74 -3.55
N ASN A 78 -38.67 -23.52 -4.57
CA ASN A 78 -39.10 -23.63 -5.97
C ASN A 78 -39.54 -25.06 -6.32
N LYS A 79 -38.76 -26.08 -5.93
CA LYS A 79 -39.09 -27.49 -6.17
C LYS A 79 -40.35 -27.92 -5.45
N VAL A 80 -40.54 -27.54 -4.18
CA VAL A 80 -41.79 -27.77 -3.45
C VAL A 80 -42.97 -27.12 -4.18
N GLY A 81 -42.82 -25.88 -4.65
CA GLY A 81 -43.87 -25.21 -5.43
C GLY A 81 -44.18 -25.88 -6.78
N GLN A 82 -43.20 -26.53 -7.42
CA GLN A 82 -43.43 -27.33 -8.62
C GLN A 82 -44.17 -28.64 -8.30
N VAL A 83 -43.79 -29.31 -7.21
CA VAL A 83 -44.46 -30.54 -6.75
C VAL A 83 -45.91 -30.27 -6.37
N GLU A 84 -46.20 -29.17 -5.66
CA GLU A 84 -47.57 -28.81 -5.32
C GLU A 84 -48.41 -28.46 -6.56
N ARG A 85 -47.85 -27.74 -7.53
CA ARG A 85 -48.53 -27.49 -8.81
C ARG A 85 -48.83 -28.78 -9.57
N PHE A 86 -47.88 -29.72 -9.58
CA PHE A 86 -48.08 -31.03 -10.20
C PHE A 86 -49.14 -31.86 -9.45
N ARG A 87 -49.12 -31.83 -8.12
CA ARG A 87 -50.15 -32.47 -7.28
C ARG A 87 -51.54 -31.89 -7.56
N GLN A 88 -51.65 -30.57 -7.63
CA GLN A 88 -52.89 -29.88 -7.94
C GLN A 88 -53.40 -30.26 -9.33
N PHE A 89 -52.51 -30.31 -10.33
CA PHE A 89 -52.83 -30.79 -11.67
C PHE A 89 -53.36 -32.23 -11.65
N LEU A 90 -52.74 -33.15 -10.89
CA LEU A 90 -53.23 -34.53 -10.79
C LEU A 90 -54.62 -34.61 -10.13
N LEU A 91 -54.89 -33.80 -9.12
CA LEU A 91 -56.21 -33.73 -8.48
C LEU A 91 -57.29 -33.19 -9.42
N GLU A 92 -56.96 -32.15 -10.20
CA GLU A 92 -57.83 -31.61 -11.24
C GLU A 92 -58.08 -32.64 -12.33
N PHE A 93 -57.03 -33.34 -12.78
CA PHE A 93 -57.11 -34.41 -13.77
C PHE A 93 -58.01 -35.56 -13.28
N ASP A 94 -57.82 -36.05 -12.05
CA ASP A 94 -58.65 -37.11 -11.47
C ASP A 94 -60.13 -36.69 -11.35
N SER A 95 -60.38 -35.43 -10.99
CA SER A 95 -61.76 -34.89 -10.92
C SER A 95 -62.49 -34.84 -12.27
N LEU A 96 -61.75 -34.79 -13.38
CA LEU A 96 -62.31 -34.85 -14.74
C LEU A 96 -62.76 -36.27 -15.11
N PHE A 97 -62.11 -37.33 -14.58
CA PHE A 97 -62.45 -38.72 -14.90
C PHE A 97 -63.38 -39.38 -13.88
N VAL A 98 -63.35 -39.00 -12.61
CA VAL A 98 -64.18 -39.63 -11.55
C VAL A 98 -65.68 -39.30 -11.69
N LYS A 99 -66.03 -38.16 -12.31
CA LYS A 99 -67.45 -37.83 -12.61
C LYS A 99 -68.09 -38.76 -13.65
N ASP A 100 -67.29 -39.39 -14.50
CA ASP A 100 -67.78 -40.24 -15.61
C ASP A 100 -67.84 -41.75 -15.25
N VAL A 101 -67.27 -42.16 -14.11
CA VAL A 101 -67.22 -43.59 -13.72
C VAL A 101 -68.43 -44.02 -12.87
N ILE A 102 -69.12 -43.08 -12.22
CA ILE A 102 -70.28 -43.37 -11.35
C ILE A 102 -71.63 -43.21 -12.09
N GLY A 103 -71.64 -42.53 -13.24
CA GLY A 103 -72.85 -42.25 -14.01
C GLY A 103 -72.79 -42.76 -15.45
N ASP A 104 -73.24 -43.99 -15.63
CA ASP A 104 -73.80 -44.55 -16.86
C ASP A 104 -72.90 -44.61 -18.12
N ARG A 105 -72.72 -45.84 -18.63
CA ARG A 105 -71.81 -46.20 -19.72
C ARG A 105 -72.31 -45.83 -21.12
N THR A 106 -73.12 -44.79 -21.25
CA THR A 106 -73.80 -44.48 -22.51
C THR A 106 -73.80 -42.98 -22.78
N HIS A 107 -73.04 -42.59 -23.81
CA HIS A 107 -73.09 -41.29 -24.48
C HIS A 107 -72.73 -40.05 -23.66
N LEU A 108 -71.44 -39.77 -23.48
CA LEU A 108 -70.98 -38.40 -23.31
C LEU A 108 -69.74 -38.17 -24.18
N LEU A 109 -69.97 -38.02 -25.49
CA LEU A 109 -69.18 -37.04 -26.23
C LEU A 109 -69.40 -35.72 -25.49
N MET A 110 -68.50 -35.38 -24.56
CA MET A 110 -68.36 -34.00 -24.11
C MET A 110 -68.31 -33.18 -25.39
N LYS A 111 -69.37 -32.44 -25.69
CA LYS A 111 -69.24 -31.21 -26.46
C LYS A 111 -68.42 -30.32 -25.54
N ILE A 112 -67.10 -30.50 -25.59
CA ILE A 112 -66.15 -29.58 -24.97
C ILE A 112 -66.52 -28.24 -25.60
N ASP A 113 -66.99 -27.32 -24.78
CA ASP A 113 -67.36 -25.99 -25.24
C ASP A 113 -66.06 -25.25 -25.57
N PHE A 114 -65.58 -25.48 -26.80
CA PHE A 114 -64.33 -24.90 -27.31
C PHE A 114 -64.34 -23.38 -27.28
N THR A 115 -65.51 -22.74 -27.19
CA THR A 115 -65.63 -21.28 -27.12
C THR A 115 -65.06 -20.71 -25.82
N ASN A 116 -65.24 -21.41 -24.69
CA ASN A 116 -64.62 -20.99 -23.42
C ASN A 116 -63.11 -21.20 -23.45
N LEU A 117 -62.64 -22.29 -24.08
CA LEU A 117 -61.22 -22.59 -24.23
C LEU A 117 -60.51 -21.61 -25.17
N GLU A 118 -61.17 -21.20 -26.26
CA GLU A 118 -60.70 -20.15 -27.19
C GLU A 118 -60.59 -18.81 -26.47
N ASN A 119 -61.61 -18.41 -25.71
CA ASN A 119 -61.58 -17.16 -24.93
C ASN A 119 -60.48 -17.17 -23.85
N ASP A 120 -60.29 -18.29 -23.16
CA ASP A 120 -59.22 -18.45 -22.15
C ASP A 120 -57.83 -18.40 -22.82
N MET A 121 -57.68 -19.04 -23.99
CA MET A 121 -56.45 -18.97 -24.77
C MET A 121 -56.17 -17.57 -25.28
N ASP A 122 -57.17 -16.85 -25.78
CA ASP A 122 -57.02 -15.48 -26.26
C ASP A 122 -56.58 -14.54 -25.12
N GLN A 123 -57.14 -14.71 -23.91
CA GLN A 123 -56.67 -13.98 -22.72
C GLN A 123 -55.22 -14.33 -22.36
N VAL A 124 -54.83 -15.61 -22.44
CA VAL A 124 -53.45 -16.04 -22.17
C VAL A 124 -52.49 -15.48 -23.22
N ILE A 125 -52.90 -15.44 -24.48
CA ILE A 125 -52.13 -14.87 -25.59
C ILE A 125 -51.97 -13.37 -25.39
N GLU A 126 -53.05 -12.62 -25.12
CA GLU A 126 -52.98 -11.17 -24.85
C GLU A 126 -52.05 -10.86 -23.67
N LYS A 127 -52.19 -11.60 -22.56
CA LYS A 127 -51.35 -11.44 -21.39
C LYS A 127 -49.88 -11.72 -21.71
N SER A 128 -49.61 -12.76 -22.50
CA SER A 128 -48.26 -13.13 -22.91
C SER A 128 -47.65 -12.07 -23.85
N VAL A 129 -48.43 -11.55 -24.80
CA VAL A 129 -48.02 -10.48 -25.71
C VAL A 129 -47.70 -9.20 -24.93
N ASN A 130 -48.52 -8.82 -23.95
CA ASN A 130 -48.24 -7.68 -23.08
C ASN A 130 -46.97 -7.89 -22.25
N ASN A 131 -46.77 -9.08 -21.68
CA ASN A 131 -45.55 -9.40 -20.95
C ASN A 131 -44.30 -9.33 -21.85
N ILE A 132 -44.37 -9.87 -23.07
CA ILE A 132 -43.29 -9.78 -24.06
C ILE A 132 -42.97 -8.32 -24.37
N ARG A 133 -44.00 -7.47 -24.51
CA ARG A 133 -43.82 -6.04 -24.77
C ARG A 133 -43.14 -5.32 -23.61
N ILE A 134 -43.52 -5.62 -22.37
CA ILE A 134 -42.87 -5.07 -21.16
C ILE A 134 -41.41 -5.49 -21.13
N VAL A 135 -41.12 -6.79 -21.27
CA VAL A 135 -39.75 -7.32 -21.26
C VAL A 135 -38.91 -6.73 -22.39
N ALA A 136 -39.48 -6.54 -23.59
CA ALA A 136 -38.78 -5.91 -24.70
C ALA A 136 -38.39 -4.45 -24.41
N ASN A 137 -39.27 -3.69 -23.74
CA ASN A 137 -38.98 -2.32 -23.34
C ASN A 137 -37.93 -2.26 -22.23
N GLU A 138 -38.01 -3.15 -21.23
CA GLU A 138 -37.02 -3.27 -20.17
C GLU A 138 -35.65 -3.62 -20.74
N LEU A 139 -35.56 -4.63 -21.61
CA LEU A 139 -34.33 -5.01 -22.29
C LEU A 139 -33.71 -3.85 -23.08
N LYS A 140 -34.54 -3.05 -23.76
CA LYS A 140 -34.07 -1.87 -24.48
C LYS A 140 -33.49 -0.83 -23.53
N SER A 141 -34.17 -0.53 -22.42
CA SER A 141 -33.66 0.40 -21.41
C SER A 141 -32.35 -0.07 -20.77
N LEU A 142 -32.20 -1.37 -20.52
CA LEU A 142 -30.98 -1.96 -20.01
C LEU A 142 -29.84 -1.92 -21.02
N TYR A 143 -30.16 -2.06 -22.31
CA TYR A 143 -29.18 -1.93 -23.38
C TYR A 143 -28.62 -0.51 -23.47
N ASP A 144 -29.50 0.50 -23.44
CA ASP A 144 -29.10 1.92 -23.45
C ASP A 144 -28.26 2.27 -22.21
N ALA A 145 -28.66 1.76 -21.03
CA ALA A 145 -27.88 1.92 -19.80
C ALA A 145 -26.50 1.25 -19.91
N ARG A 146 -26.41 0.04 -20.48
CA ARG A 146 -25.14 -0.65 -20.72
C ARG A 146 -24.24 0.13 -21.67
N GLU A 147 -24.79 0.71 -22.72
CA GLU A 147 -24.01 1.53 -23.65
C GLU A 147 -23.40 2.75 -22.95
N SER A 148 -24.17 3.40 -22.08
CA SER A 148 -23.67 4.51 -21.26
C SER A 148 -22.56 4.10 -20.29
N THR A 149 -22.65 2.92 -19.65
CA THR A 149 -21.60 2.43 -18.74
C THR A 149 -20.33 2.04 -19.48
N VAL A 150 -20.46 1.43 -20.66
CA VAL A 150 -19.31 1.13 -21.53
C VAL A 150 -18.59 2.42 -21.95
N SER A 151 -19.33 3.47 -22.32
CA SER A 151 -18.76 4.78 -22.64
C SER A 151 -18.00 5.37 -21.43
N LEU A 152 -18.58 5.31 -20.24
CA LEU A 152 -17.94 5.80 -19.01
C LEU A 152 -16.66 5.00 -18.68
N ILE A 153 -16.69 3.67 -18.83
CA ILE A 153 -15.51 2.82 -18.63
C ILE A 153 -14.39 3.24 -19.58
N SER A 154 -14.70 3.51 -20.86
CA SER A 154 -13.71 3.98 -21.82
C SER A 154 -13.07 5.30 -21.37
N GLN A 155 -13.87 6.27 -20.91
CA GLN A 155 -13.36 7.55 -20.41
C GLN A 155 -12.49 7.40 -19.14
N LEU A 156 -12.87 6.50 -18.24
CA LEU A 156 -12.09 6.23 -17.03
C LEU A 156 -10.75 5.56 -17.35
N ASN A 157 -10.72 4.62 -18.29
CA ASN A 157 -9.49 3.98 -18.74
C ASN A 157 -8.54 4.98 -19.39
N GLU A 158 -9.04 5.92 -20.18
CA GLU A 158 -8.23 6.99 -20.76
C GLU A 158 -7.60 7.87 -19.67
N LYS A 159 -8.36 8.24 -18.63
CA LYS A 159 -7.82 8.96 -17.46
C LYS A 159 -6.78 8.17 -16.67
N ILE A 160 -6.95 6.85 -16.55
CA ILE A 160 -5.96 5.98 -15.90
C ILE A 160 -4.63 6.04 -16.66
N LEU A 161 -4.67 5.89 -17.99
CA LEU A 161 -3.48 5.97 -18.83
C LEU A 161 -2.79 7.35 -18.72
N GLU A 162 -3.57 8.43 -18.66
CA GLU A 162 -3.04 9.78 -18.46
C GLU A 162 -2.32 9.91 -17.10
N LEU A 163 -2.96 9.45 -16.02
CA LEU A 163 -2.37 9.48 -14.67
C LEU A 163 -1.14 8.57 -14.55
N GLU A 164 -1.11 7.43 -15.23
CA GLU A 164 0.06 6.55 -15.30
C GLU A 164 1.24 7.23 -16.00
N SER A 165 0.98 7.94 -17.11
CA SER A 165 1.98 8.74 -17.80
C SER A 165 2.55 9.85 -16.92
N GLN A 166 1.68 10.61 -16.23
CA GLN A 166 2.11 11.66 -15.29
C GLN A 166 2.93 11.07 -14.12
N ASN A 167 2.53 9.92 -13.58
CA ASN A 167 3.30 9.24 -12.53
C ASN A 167 4.68 8.79 -13.01
N LEU A 168 4.79 8.31 -14.25
CA LEU A 168 6.09 7.95 -14.84
C LEU A 168 6.97 9.19 -14.97
N GLU A 169 6.42 10.31 -15.42
CA GLU A 169 7.14 11.59 -15.52
C GLU A 169 7.62 12.07 -14.13
N LEU A 170 6.76 12.00 -13.12
CA LEU A 170 7.12 12.37 -11.74
C LEU A 170 8.21 11.44 -11.18
N LYS A 171 8.12 10.13 -11.41
CA LYS A 171 9.18 9.18 -11.01
C LYS A 171 10.52 9.52 -11.65
N ASN A 172 10.53 9.85 -12.93
CA ASN A 172 11.76 10.26 -13.63
C ASN A 172 12.32 11.57 -13.03
N LYS A 173 11.47 12.55 -12.74
CA LYS A 173 11.89 13.81 -12.08
C LYS A 173 12.48 13.54 -10.69
N ILE A 174 11.87 12.66 -9.90
CA ILE A 174 12.37 12.28 -8.57
C ILE A 174 13.75 11.59 -8.69
N SER A 175 13.91 10.67 -9.65
CA SER A 175 15.20 10.02 -9.90
C SER A 175 16.29 11.04 -10.23
N ASN A 176 16.02 11.97 -11.14
CA ASN A 176 16.97 13.01 -11.53
C ASN A 176 17.36 13.93 -10.36
N ILE A 177 16.40 14.27 -9.49
CA ILE A 177 16.67 15.06 -8.27
C ILE A 177 17.54 14.25 -7.30
N GLY A 178 17.27 12.95 -7.16
CA GLY A 178 18.09 12.04 -6.35
C GLY A 178 19.54 12.00 -6.84
N ASP A 179 19.75 11.78 -8.14
CA ASP A 179 21.08 11.73 -8.76
C ASP A 179 21.81 13.08 -8.61
N SER A 180 21.10 14.19 -8.80
CA SER A 180 21.67 15.53 -8.63
C SER A 180 22.05 15.81 -7.17
N SER A 181 21.20 15.42 -6.21
CA SER A 181 21.47 15.58 -4.79
C SER A 181 22.69 14.77 -4.35
N GLN A 182 22.80 13.53 -4.83
CA GLN A 182 23.97 12.69 -4.58
C GLN A 182 25.25 13.29 -5.19
N SER A 183 25.15 13.86 -6.39
CA SER A 183 26.30 14.54 -7.01
C SER A 183 26.74 15.78 -6.21
N PHE A 184 25.79 16.48 -5.60
CA PHE A 184 26.05 17.65 -4.77
C PHE A 184 26.70 17.26 -3.44
N GLU A 185 26.19 16.21 -2.77
CA GLU A 185 26.81 15.67 -1.55
C GLU A 185 28.25 15.23 -1.79
N ILE A 186 28.54 14.57 -2.92
CA ILE A 186 29.91 14.17 -3.28
C ILE A 186 30.81 15.40 -3.49
N ALA A 187 30.30 16.45 -4.14
CA ALA A 187 31.05 17.68 -4.36
C ALA A 187 31.33 18.44 -3.04
N ASP A 188 30.34 18.51 -2.15
CA ASP A 188 30.47 19.16 -0.84
C ASP A 188 31.46 18.40 0.06
N ASP A 189 31.36 17.07 0.12
CA ASP A 189 32.32 16.22 0.85
C ASP A 189 33.76 16.39 0.33
N PHE A 190 33.92 16.52 -0.99
CA PHE A 190 35.21 16.77 -1.61
C PHE A 190 35.79 18.14 -1.21
N GLU A 191 34.98 19.20 -1.26
CA GLU A 191 35.40 20.56 -0.88
C GLU A 191 35.73 20.67 0.61
N VAL A 192 34.90 20.08 1.48
CA VAL A 192 35.18 19.95 2.92
C VAL A 192 36.46 19.18 3.17
N GLY A 193 36.74 18.14 2.39
CA GLY A 193 37.98 17.37 2.42
C GLY A 193 39.22 18.24 2.18
N ILE A 194 39.20 19.06 1.12
CA ILE A 194 40.30 20.00 0.79
C ILE A 194 40.50 21.00 1.92
N LEU A 195 39.43 21.60 2.43
CA LEU A 195 39.51 22.60 3.51
C LEU A 195 40.10 22.01 4.79
N ARG A 196 39.76 20.76 5.13
CA ARG A 196 40.36 20.04 6.28
C ARG A 196 41.85 19.82 6.10
N GLU A 197 42.30 19.42 4.91
CA GLU A 197 43.72 19.21 4.63
C GLU A 197 44.53 20.53 4.73
N GLN A 198 43.97 21.62 4.20
CA GLN A 198 44.56 22.94 4.33
C GLN A 198 44.64 23.38 5.80
N LEU A 199 43.58 23.17 6.59
CA LEU A 199 43.57 23.49 8.02
C LEU A 199 44.67 22.75 8.78
N GLU A 200 44.86 21.46 8.52
CA GLU A 200 45.90 20.66 9.18
C GLU A 200 47.32 21.11 8.77
N THR A 201 47.48 21.52 7.51
CA THR A 201 48.72 22.13 7.02
C THR A 201 49.02 23.46 7.71
N TYR A 202 48.01 24.32 7.91
CA TYR A 202 48.20 25.57 8.64
C TYR A 202 48.49 25.34 10.12
N LYS A 203 47.80 24.37 10.73
CA LYS A 203 48.01 23.99 12.13
C LYS A 203 49.42 23.49 12.40
N SER A 204 49.92 22.56 11.58
CA SER A 204 51.32 22.08 11.69
C SER A 204 52.36 23.18 11.50
N ARG A 205 52.10 24.16 10.62
CA ARG A 205 52.96 25.36 10.47
C ARG A 205 52.92 26.25 11.72
N CYS A 206 51.75 26.47 12.31
CA CYS A 206 51.61 27.20 13.57
C CYS A 206 52.36 26.50 14.71
N ASP A 207 52.20 25.19 14.86
CA ASP A 207 52.89 24.39 15.87
C ASP A 207 54.43 24.46 15.70
N ALA A 208 54.91 24.40 14.46
CA ALA A 208 56.33 24.54 14.15
C ALA A 208 56.88 25.94 14.53
N LEU A 209 56.13 27.00 14.22
CA LEU A 209 56.49 28.37 14.61
C LEU A 209 56.45 28.56 16.13
N GLU A 210 55.49 27.97 16.82
CA GLU A 210 55.39 28.00 18.27
C GLU A 210 56.59 27.30 18.93
N MET A 211 56.99 26.13 18.41
CA MET A 211 58.20 25.43 18.85
C MET A 211 59.48 26.26 18.62
N GLN A 212 59.58 26.96 17.49
CA GLN A 212 60.69 27.88 17.22
C GLN A 212 60.70 29.05 18.23
N LEU A 213 59.55 29.67 18.49
CA LEU A 213 59.42 30.73 19.49
C LEU A 213 59.79 30.26 20.91
N LEU A 214 59.33 29.08 21.31
CA LEU A 214 59.69 28.47 22.60
C LEU A 214 61.20 28.17 22.68
N SER A 215 61.82 27.73 21.60
CA SER A 215 63.26 27.49 21.53
C SER A 215 64.08 28.79 21.61
N SER A 216 63.63 29.85 20.94
CA SER A 216 64.25 31.19 20.98
C SER A 216 64.18 31.80 22.39
N LYS A 217 63.02 31.70 23.05
CA LYS A 217 62.85 32.16 24.44
C LYS A 217 63.73 31.39 25.43
N ARG A 218 63.98 30.09 25.20
CA ARG A 218 64.92 29.29 26.03
C ARG A 218 66.38 29.70 25.83
N LEU A 219 66.75 30.17 24.63
CA LEU A 219 68.09 30.71 24.34
C LEU A 219 68.30 32.09 24.99
N GLU A 220 67.29 32.97 24.95
CA GLU A 220 67.31 34.25 25.66
C GLU A 220 67.38 34.06 27.19
N SER A 221 66.69 33.04 27.73
CA SER A 221 66.72 32.71 29.16
C SER A 221 68.05 32.11 29.64
N ARG A 222 68.93 31.67 28.71
CA ARG A 222 70.29 31.19 29.02
C ARG A 222 71.38 32.26 28.79
N SER A 223 71.07 33.34 28.09
CA SER A 223 71.99 34.45 27.84
C SER A 223 71.77 35.60 28.83
N SER A 224 71.80 35.30 30.13
CA SER A 224 71.93 36.32 31.17
C SER A 224 73.41 36.50 31.51
N THR A 225 74.17 37.19 30.67
CA THR A 225 75.37 37.93 31.10
C THR A 225 75.67 39.07 30.13
N GLY A 226 75.46 40.29 30.62
CA GLY A 226 76.02 41.59 30.20
C GLY A 226 76.35 41.86 28.73
N ILE A 227 75.72 42.89 28.16
CA ILE A 227 76.35 44.21 27.99
C ILE A 227 75.26 45.24 27.65
N PHE A 228 75.35 46.34 28.38
CA PHE A 228 74.59 47.57 28.27
C PHE A 228 75.15 48.40 27.11
N LEU A 229 74.33 48.83 26.15
CA LEU A 229 74.56 50.08 25.40
C LEU A 229 73.22 50.63 24.88
N THR A 230 72.92 51.84 25.36
CA THR A 230 71.81 52.71 25.02
C THR A 230 72.04 53.53 23.75
N ALA A 231 70.91 54.02 23.19
CA ALA A 231 70.74 55.17 22.26
C ALA A 231 70.89 54.86 20.75
N HIS A 232 70.10 55.40 19.81
CA HIS A 232 69.00 56.39 19.82
C HIS A 232 68.32 56.37 18.41
N ASN A 233 67.02 56.66 18.34
CA ASN A 233 66.24 57.20 17.20
C ASN A 233 66.17 56.39 15.87
N SER A 234 65.03 56.24 15.19
CA SER A 234 64.01 57.26 14.91
C SER A 234 62.64 56.63 14.58
N HIS A 235 61.57 57.29 15.02
CA HIS A 235 60.24 57.12 14.47
C HIS A 235 60.18 57.66 13.03
N GLN A 236 59.71 56.86 12.08
CA GLN A 236 58.93 57.39 10.96
C GLN A 236 57.91 56.37 10.46
N ARG A 237 56.65 56.81 10.50
CA ARG A 237 55.47 56.17 9.93
C ARG A 237 55.58 56.15 8.40
N ASN A 238 55.28 55.01 7.77
CA ASN A 238 54.78 54.90 6.39
C ASN A 238 54.05 53.55 6.30
N ALA A 239 52.72 53.52 6.32
CA ALA A 239 51.84 53.66 5.15
C ALA A 239 51.85 52.40 4.25
N ARG A 240 50.68 51.73 4.24
CA ARG A 240 50.07 50.95 3.15
C ARG A 240 50.92 49.84 2.50
N TRP A 241 50.60 48.60 2.84
CA TRP A 241 50.61 47.49 1.89
C TRP A 241 49.20 46.92 1.79
N TRP A 242 48.42 47.54 0.92
CA TRP A 242 47.30 46.90 0.22
C TRP A 242 47.82 46.32 -1.10
N CYS A 243 47.10 45.33 -1.62
CA CYS A 243 47.28 44.60 -2.90
C CYS A 243 48.23 43.40 -2.81
N CYS A 244 47.90 42.18 -3.25
CA CYS A 244 46.83 41.70 -4.12
C CYS A 244 46.69 40.18 -3.94
N PHE A 245 45.49 39.68 -3.63
CA PHE A 245 45.09 38.34 -4.08
C PHE A 245 43.70 38.49 -4.71
N LYS A 246 43.68 38.45 -6.05
CA LYS A 246 42.45 38.26 -6.81
C LYS A 246 41.92 36.87 -6.46
N CYS A 247 40.73 36.81 -5.89
CA CYS A 247 39.91 35.61 -5.83
C CYS A 247 39.15 35.51 -7.16
N PRO A 248 39.36 34.48 -7.99
CA PRO A 248 38.46 34.20 -9.09
C PRO A 248 37.47 33.15 -8.61
N LEU A 249 36.23 33.53 -8.33
CA LEU A 249 35.05 32.64 -8.30
C LEU A 249 33.83 33.49 -7.99
N PHE A 250 33.32 34.18 -9.01
CA PHE A 250 31.91 34.56 -9.18
C PHE A 250 31.78 35.17 -10.59
N SER A 251 31.51 34.31 -11.57
CA SER A 251 30.84 34.59 -12.84
C SER A 251 30.38 33.26 -13.41
#